data_AF-A0A359M9U7-F1
#
_entry.id   AF-A0A359M9U7-F1
#
_cell.length_a   1.000
_cell.length_b   1.000
_cell.length_c   1.000
_cell.angle_alpha   90.00
_cell.angle_beta   90.00
_cell.angle_gamma   90.00
#
_symmetry.space_group_name_H-M   'P 1'
#
loop_
_entity.id
_entity.type
_entity.pdbx_description
1 polymer ?
#
loop_
_entity_poly.entity_id
_entity_poly.type
_entity_poly.pdbx_seq_one_letter_code
_entity_poly.pdbx_strand_id
1 'polypeptide(L)'
;MLHLTKKQIILALLVINLLFTSGMTFAFWASSISGNSGNNDGLINIGDWGTPIFTPSEFYTFATKTNSLATDNYYIANDIDFTGFTWTYNATNNAVTFRGTLNGNGKTLSNLTITNTSTSYLYNGIFPRLNGATIHDLTLENINTITTLTGTSQRSGLIAGNAWGGTNTLTNITIIDSGSQGNSTNGVGGLIGNVQNSTTILNLNNIKATNLRVFNRSAYVGGLVGRISTSGARVTMNDVDFQGQVYAYTSSGYSGGLIGYTPSGSYFTLNRAIVEATFQNTLVTNATYYLRYSDRYLGGIIGYNAAVAANINITDAFFTGSLFNQTNTYRAAVGTVSGRDATQATLLRTYHSYVAYRTATGTVSYTQTGQTGQMATVVSATAMPTSVWWDGFYVNLVAGNTDWMQTPVTGRPYLNRA
;
A
#
# COMPACT_ATOMS: atom_id res chain seq x y z
N MET A 1 -11.92 -54.98 42.43
CA MET A 1 -13.17 -54.40 41.89
C MET A 1 -13.99 -53.94 43.10
N LEU A 2 -14.02 -52.63 43.39
CA LEU A 2 -14.66 -52.13 44.62
C LEU A 2 -16.19 -52.12 44.43
N HIS A 3 -16.91 -52.92 45.21
CA HIS A 3 -18.38 -52.91 45.23
C HIS A 3 -18.88 -51.76 46.11
N LEU A 4 -19.12 -50.61 45.51
CA LEU A 4 -19.76 -49.48 46.18
C LEU A 4 -21.28 -49.72 46.27
N THR A 5 -21.85 -49.54 47.45
CA THR A 5 -23.29 -49.61 47.66
C THR A 5 -23.98 -48.37 47.06
N LYS A 6 -25.27 -48.48 46.67
CA LYS A 6 -26.05 -47.36 46.08
C LYS A 6 -25.95 -46.05 46.89
N LYS A 7 -25.89 -46.13 48.23
CA LYS A 7 -25.73 -44.96 49.11
C LYS A 7 -24.34 -44.30 48.98
N GLN A 8 -23.28 -45.09 48.78
CA GLN A 8 -21.93 -44.58 48.58
C GLN A 8 -21.76 -43.94 47.19
N ILE A 9 -22.44 -44.45 46.18
CA ILE A 9 -22.47 -43.86 44.83
C ILE A 9 -23.20 -42.50 44.86
N ILE A 10 -24.35 -42.42 45.54
CA ILE A 10 -25.10 -41.17 45.70
C ILE A 10 -24.29 -40.14 46.50
N LEU A 11 -23.61 -40.56 47.57
CA LEU A 11 -22.76 -39.68 48.35
C LEU A 11 -21.54 -39.20 47.56
N ALA A 12 -20.92 -40.06 46.75
CA ALA A 12 -19.82 -39.68 45.86
C ALA A 12 -20.27 -38.70 44.76
N LEU A 13 -21.45 -38.90 44.16
CA LEU A 13 -22.06 -37.98 43.19
C LEU A 13 -22.45 -36.64 43.81
N LEU A 14 -22.89 -36.64 45.07
CA LEU A 14 -23.21 -35.42 45.83
C LEU A 14 -21.94 -34.64 46.17
N VAL A 15 -20.87 -35.33 46.59
CA VAL A 15 -19.55 -34.73 46.86
C VAL A 15 -18.90 -34.21 45.58
N ILE A 16 -19.01 -34.92 44.45
CA ILE A 16 -18.58 -34.44 43.13
C ILE A 16 -19.39 -33.19 42.74
N ASN A 17 -20.72 -33.19 42.88
CA ASN A 17 -21.52 -31.98 42.63
C ASN A 17 -21.10 -30.82 43.54
N LEU A 18 -20.90 -31.05 44.84
CA LEU A 18 -20.50 -30.01 45.80
C LEU A 18 -19.07 -29.48 45.58
N LEU A 19 -18.15 -30.30 45.07
CA LEU A 19 -16.78 -29.91 44.73
C LEU A 19 -16.70 -29.16 43.39
N PHE A 20 -17.67 -29.34 42.50
CA PHE A 20 -17.71 -28.68 41.18
C PHE A 20 -18.79 -27.58 41.07
N THR A 21 -19.56 -27.28 42.13
CA THR A 21 -20.55 -26.18 42.15
C THR A 21 -19.98 -24.79 42.39
N SER A 22 -18.67 -24.63 42.62
CA SER A 22 -18.02 -23.33 42.47
C SER A 22 -17.65 -23.14 41.00
N GLY A 23 -18.51 -22.43 40.28
CA GLY A 23 -18.45 -22.24 38.83
C GLY A 23 -17.06 -21.86 38.31
N MET A 24 -16.47 -22.75 37.52
CA MET A 24 -15.47 -22.38 36.53
C MET A 24 -16.08 -22.60 35.14
N THR A 25 -16.79 -21.60 34.65
CA THR A 25 -17.02 -21.45 33.22
C THR A 25 -15.72 -21.00 32.59
N PHE A 26 -15.07 -21.86 31.81
CA PHE A 26 -13.95 -21.46 30.96
C PHE A 26 -14.47 -20.58 29.83
N ALA A 27 -14.46 -19.26 30.03
CA ALA A 27 -14.67 -18.31 28.95
C ALA A 27 -13.36 -18.13 28.20
N PHE A 28 -13.09 -19.03 27.23
CA PHE A 28 -11.90 -18.96 26.35
C PHE A 28 -11.82 -17.65 25.51
N TRP A 29 -12.82 -16.78 25.59
CA TRP A 29 -13.01 -15.59 24.71
C TRP A 29 -13.32 -14.29 25.46
N ALA A 30 -13.27 -14.27 26.79
CA ALA A 30 -13.50 -13.06 27.57
C ALA A 30 -12.24 -12.21 27.65
N SER A 31 -12.34 -10.91 27.38
CA SER A 31 -11.21 -9.96 27.51
C SER A 31 -10.92 -9.58 28.97
N SER A 32 -11.91 -9.74 29.85
CA SER A 32 -11.76 -9.73 31.30
C SER A 32 -12.96 -10.43 31.95
N ILE A 33 -12.70 -11.11 33.06
CA ILE A 33 -13.73 -11.65 33.95
C ILE A 33 -13.58 -10.89 35.27
N SER A 34 -14.60 -10.12 35.64
CA SER A 34 -14.64 -9.45 36.94
C SER A 34 -15.90 -9.84 37.69
N GLY A 35 -15.73 -10.24 38.95
CA GLY A 35 -16.81 -10.62 39.86
C GLY A 35 -16.47 -10.20 41.28
N ASN A 36 -17.50 -9.82 42.04
CA ASN A 36 -17.38 -9.52 43.47
C ASN A 36 -17.84 -10.76 44.25
N SER A 37 -17.04 -11.27 45.18
CA SER A 37 -17.31 -12.51 45.93
C SER A 37 -18.56 -12.49 46.82
N GLY A 38 -19.26 -11.35 46.91
CA GLY A 38 -20.49 -11.18 47.70
C GLY A 38 -21.81 -11.41 46.96
N ASN A 39 -21.83 -11.34 45.63
CA ASN A 39 -23.03 -11.56 44.80
C ASN A 39 -22.69 -12.56 43.69
N ASN A 40 -23.56 -13.52 43.39
CA ASN A 40 -23.38 -14.53 42.33
C ASN A 40 -23.46 -13.94 40.89
N ASP A 41 -22.99 -12.70 40.70
CA ASP A 41 -23.04 -11.98 39.43
C ASP A 41 -21.61 -11.64 38.99
N GLY A 42 -21.26 -12.11 37.77
CA GLY A 42 -20.00 -11.80 37.10
C GLY A 42 -20.27 -11.18 35.74
N LEU A 43 -19.59 -10.06 35.43
CA LEU A 43 -19.62 -9.46 34.10
C LEU A 43 -18.56 -10.13 33.22
N ILE A 44 -19.03 -10.83 32.19
CA ILE A 44 -18.17 -11.35 31.12
C ILE A 44 -18.15 -10.30 30.01
N ASN A 45 -17.05 -9.56 29.90
CA ASN A 45 -16.86 -8.65 28.77
C ASN A 45 -16.26 -9.46 27.62
N ILE A 46 -17.10 -9.81 26.64
CA ILE A 46 -16.65 -10.29 25.33
C ILE A 46 -16.37 -9.00 24.56
N GLY A 47 -15.10 -8.70 24.26
CA GLY A 47 -14.71 -7.42 23.63
C GLY A 47 -15.53 -7.10 22.36
N ASP A 48 -15.54 -5.84 21.92
CA ASP A 48 -16.13 -5.48 20.63
C ASP A 48 -15.19 -5.95 19.51
N TRP A 49 -15.51 -7.10 18.91
CA TRP A 49 -14.73 -7.72 17.83
C TRP A 49 -14.91 -7.01 16.48
N GLY A 50 -15.76 -5.99 16.40
CA GLY A 50 -16.19 -5.38 15.15
C GLY A 50 -17.16 -6.26 14.38
N THR A 51 -17.59 -5.77 13.21
CA THR A 51 -18.52 -6.47 12.33
C THR A 51 -17.77 -7.42 11.39
N PRO A 52 -18.01 -8.75 11.44
CA PRO A 52 -17.39 -9.69 10.54
C PRO A 52 -17.89 -9.54 9.09
N ILE A 53 -17.01 -9.86 8.15
CA ILE A 53 -17.31 -9.94 6.72
C ILE A 53 -16.85 -11.31 6.21
N PHE A 54 -17.76 -12.10 5.64
CA PHE A 54 -17.51 -13.46 5.17
C PHE A 54 -17.54 -13.58 3.64
N THR A 55 -18.31 -12.73 2.95
CA THR A 55 -18.62 -12.92 1.53
C THR A 55 -18.32 -11.69 0.67
N PRO A 56 -18.15 -11.86 -0.66
CA PRO A 56 -17.99 -10.73 -1.59
C PRO A 56 -19.13 -9.71 -1.52
N SER A 57 -20.37 -10.18 -1.32
CA SER A 57 -21.57 -9.33 -1.26
C SER A 57 -21.59 -8.46 0.01
N GLU A 58 -21.23 -9.04 1.16
CA GLU A 58 -21.09 -8.32 2.43
C GLU A 58 -19.97 -7.28 2.33
N PHE A 59 -18.82 -7.68 1.77
CA PHE A 59 -17.68 -6.78 1.59
C PHE A 59 -18.03 -5.60 0.67
N TYR A 60 -18.70 -5.86 -0.46
CA TYR A 60 -19.18 -4.82 -1.37
C TYR A 60 -20.14 -3.85 -0.67
N THR A 61 -21.12 -4.37 0.07
CA THR A 61 -22.10 -3.55 0.80
C THR A 61 -21.42 -2.65 1.83
N PHE A 62 -20.47 -3.21 2.56
CA PHE A 62 -19.65 -2.46 3.51
C PHE A 62 -18.82 -1.37 2.82
N ALA A 63 -18.07 -1.72 1.77
CA ALA A 63 -17.13 -0.82 1.13
C ALA A 63 -17.80 0.33 0.36
N THR A 64 -19.05 0.14 -0.05
CA THR A 64 -19.82 1.10 -0.86
C THR A 64 -20.84 1.92 -0.07
N LYS A 65 -20.99 1.69 1.24
CA LYS A 65 -21.94 2.45 2.07
C LYS A 65 -21.57 3.94 2.15
N THR A 66 -22.56 4.81 2.12
CA THR A 66 -22.37 6.27 2.12
C THR A 66 -22.34 6.89 3.52
N ASN A 67 -22.71 6.13 4.55
CA ASN A 67 -22.89 6.57 5.93
C ASN A 67 -21.81 6.00 6.88
N SER A 68 -20.57 5.82 6.42
CA SER A 68 -19.49 5.38 7.30
C SER A 68 -19.21 6.37 8.42
N LEU A 69 -18.95 5.84 9.61
CA LEU A 69 -18.62 6.57 10.83
C LEU A 69 -17.17 6.26 11.25
N ALA A 70 -16.55 7.16 12.02
CA ALA A 70 -15.20 6.92 12.54
C ALA A 70 -15.13 5.77 13.56
N THR A 71 -16.27 5.41 14.17
CA THR A 71 -16.42 4.29 15.11
C THR A 71 -16.73 2.97 14.41
N ASP A 72 -16.89 2.96 13.09
CA ASP A 72 -17.07 1.73 12.34
C ASP A 72 -15.86 0.82 12.53
N ASN A 73 -16.08 -0.43 12.93
CA ASN A 73 -15.03 -1.42 13.08
C ASN A 73 -15.45 -2.70 12.36
N TYR A 74 -14.67 -3.13 11.37
CA TYR A 74 -14.94 -4.29 10.52
C TYR A 74 -13.73 -5.22 10.49
N TYR A 75 -13.97 -6.51 10.36
CA TYR A 75 -12.90 -7.47 10.10
C TYR A 75 -13.28 -8.52 9.06
N ILE A 76 -12.27 -9.02 8.34
CA ILE A 76 -12.45 -10.10 7.37
C ILE A 76 -12.36 -11.43 8.10
N ALA A 77 -13.42 -12.22 8.03
CA ALA A 77 -13.51 -13.49 8.74
C ALA A 77 -12.84 -14.65 7.97
N ASN A 78 -12.92 -14.62 6.64
CA ASN A 78 -12.36 -15.63 5.73
C ASN A 78 -11.70 -14.96 4.52
N ASP A 79 -10.82 -15.66 3.82
CA ASP A 79 -10.37 -15.19 2.49
C ASP A 79 -11.59 -15.01 1.57
N ILE A 80 -11.62 -13.92 0.82
CA ILE A 80 -12.74 -13.54 -0.04
C ILE A 80 -12.29 -13.52 -1.50
N ASP A 81 -12.77 -14.50 -2.26
CA ASP A 81 -12.58 -14.58 -3.71
C ASP A 81 -13.75 -13.88 -4.44
N PHE A 82 -13.43 -12.87 -5.25
CA PHE A 82 -14.39 -12.11 -6.05
C PHE A 82 -14.60 -12.67 -7.46
N THR A 83 -14.12 -13.88 -7.75
CA THR A 83 -14.39 -14.53 -9.04
C THR A 83 -15.88 -14.58 -9.33
N GLY A 84 -16.29 -14.06 -10.50
CA GLY A 84 -17.70 -13.95 -10.89
C GLY A 84 -18.50 -12.83 -10.21
N PHE A 85 -17.90 -12.09 -9.27
CA PHE A 85 -18.52 -10.92 -8.66
C PHE A 85 -18.33 -9.67 -9.51
N THR A 86 -19.41 -8.97 -9.81
CA THR A 86 -19.36 -7.72 -10.57
C THR A 86 -19.31 -6.51 -9.64
N TRP A 87 -18.18 -5.80 -9.62
CA TRP A 87 -18.03 -4.54 -8.89
C TRP A 87 -17.97 -3.37 -9.88
N THR A 88 -19.04 -2.57 -9.93
CA THR A 88 -19.11 -1.39 -10.81
C THR A 88 -19.45 -0.13 -10.04
N TYR A 89 -18.67 0.93 -10.26
CA TYR A 89 -19.00 2.27 -9.78
C TYR A 89 -19.63 3.12 -10.88
N ASN A 90 -20.46 4.09 -10.47
CA ASN A 90 -21.07 5.10 -11.33
C ASN A 90 -20.53 6.51 -11.01
N ALA A 91 -21.09 7.54 -11.68
CA ALA A 91 -20.67 8.93 -11.56
C ALA A 91 -20.83 9.57 -10.16
N THR A 92 -21.49 8.91 -9.21
CA THR A 92 -21.81 9.44 -7.87
C THR A 92 -20.98 8.80 -6.75
N ASN A 93 -19.98 7.98 -7.11
CA ASN A 93 -19.17 7.26 -6.11
C ASN A 93 -18.30 8.18 -5.23
N ASN A 94 -18.18 9.46 -5.58
CA ASN A 94 -17.52 10.48 -4.76
C ASN A 94 -18.21 10.74 -3.41
N ALA A 95 -19.47 10.33 -3.24
CA ALA A 95 -20.20 10.39 -1.98
C ALA A 95 -19.76 9.30 -0.98
N VAL A 96 -19.18 8.20 -1.46
CA VAL A 96 -18.71 7.09 -0.61
C VAL A 96 -17.38 7.49 0.02
N THR A 97 -17.38 7.58 1.35
CA THR A 97 -16.18 7.88 2.15
C THR A 97 -16.07 6.89 3.28
N PHE A 98 -14.98 6.14 3.35
CA PHE A 98 -14.69 5.27 4.47
C PHE A 98 -13.93 6.02 5.57
N ARG A 99 -14.36 5.82 6.82
CA ARG A 99 -13.86 6.55 8.00
C ARG A 99 -13.43 5.66 9.15
N GLY A 100 -13.80 4.38 9.12
CA GLY A 100 -13.59 3.45 10.22
C GLY A 100 -12.31 2.63 10.10
N THR A 101 -12.34 1.48 10.75
CA THR A 101 -11.28 0.47 10.74
C THR A 101 -11.71 -0.75 9.93
N LEU A 102 -10.84 -1.19 9.01
CA LEU A 102 -10.90 -2.50 8.37
C LEU A 102 -9.68 -3.31 8.79
N ASN A 103 -9.91 -4.31 9.63
CA ASN A 103 -8.93 -5.32 9.97
C ASN A 103 -9.03 -6.50 8.99
N GLY A 104 -8.05 -6.64 8.11
CA GLY A 104 -7.97 -7.77 7.19
C GLY A 104 -7.73 -9.11 7.89
N ASN A 105 -7.32 -9.11 9.16
CA ASN A 105 -7.16 -10.31 10.00
C ASN A 105 -6.26 -11.39 9.35
N GLY A 106 -5.25 -10.93 8.60
CA GLY A 106 -4.34 -11.78 7.84
C GLY A 106 -4.99 -12.51 6.67
N LYS A 107 -6.16 -12.05 6.21
CA LYS A 107 -6.92 -12.66 5.11
C LYS A 107 -6.60 -12.02 3.77
N THR A 108 -6.93 -12.75 2.73
CA THR A 108 -6.74 -12.35 1.34
C THR A 108 -8.06 -11.94 0.70
N LEU A 109 -8.04 -10.80 0.01
CA LEU A 109 -9.01 -10.48 -1.04
C LEU A 109 -8.38 -10.88 -2.36
N SER A 110 -9.08 -11.68 -3.18
CA SER A 110 -8.56 -12.16 -4.45
C SER A 110 -9.52 -11.92 -5.63
N ASN A 111 -8.94 -11.78 -6.83
CA ASN A 111 -9.65 -11.77 -8.12
C ASN A 111 -10.72 -10.68 -8.28
N LEU A 112 -10.55 -9.55 -7.59
CA LEU A 112 -11.48 -8.43 -7.68
C LEU A 112 -11.14 -7.54 -8.87
N THR A 113 -12.12 -7.32 -9.73
CA THR A 113 -12.07 -6.26 -10.76
C THR A 113 -13.08 -5.17 -10.46
N ILE A 114 -12.59 -3.96 -10.16
CA ILE A 114 -13.41 -2.77 -9.94
C ILE A 114 -13.51 -2.01 -11.26
N THR A 115 -14.67 -2.05 -11.88
CA THR A 115 -14.91 -1.36 -13.15
C THR A 115 -15.57 -0.01 -12.90
N ASN A 116 -15.06 1.04 -13.55
CA ASN A 116 -15.73 2.33 -13.60
C ASN A 116 -15.87 2.82 -15.03
N THR A 117 -17.12 2.89 -15.48
CA THR A 117 -17.48 3.27 -16.85
C THR A 117 -17.77 4.76 -17.02
N SER A 118 -17.79 5.52 -15.93
CA SER A 118 -18.10 6.95 -16.00
C SER A 118 -16.92 7.75 -16.56
N THR A 119 -17.25 8.78 -17.34
CA THR A 119 -16.30 9.76 -17.88
C THR A 119 -16.26 11.05 -17.05
N SER A 120 -17.06 11.12 -16.00
CA SER A 120 -17.08 12.25 -15.05
C SER A 120 -15.99 12.11 -13.99
N TYR A 121 -15.98 13.01 -13.01
CA TYR A 121 -15.02 13.06 -11.92
C TYR A 121 -15.18 11.85 -10.98
N LEU A 122 -14.12 11.05 -10.76
CA LEU A 122 -14.25 9.73 -10.13
C LEU A 122 -13.06 9.36 -9.24
N TYR A 123 -13.37 8.53 -8.24
CA TYR A 123 -12.37 7.89 -7.41
C TYR A 123 -12.49 6.37 -7.51
N ASN A 124 -11.46 5.72 -8.03
CA ASN A 124 -11.41 4.27 -8.20
C ASN A 124 -10.52 3.63 -7.14
N GLY A 125 -11.01 2.51 -6.63
CA GLY A 125 -10.43 1.74 -5.53
C GLY A 125 -11.53 1.05 -4.75
N ILE A 126 -11.16 0.13 -3.85
CA ILE A 126 -12.09 -0.54 -2.94
C ILE A 126 -12.99 0.50 -2.26
N PHE A 127 -12.37 1.54 -1.71
CA PHE A 127 -13.05 2.72 -1.19
C PHE A 127 -12.82 3.90 -2.15
N PRO A 128 -13.86 4.58 -2.64
CA PRO A 128 -13.67 5.78 -3.46
C PRO A 128 -12.87 6.85 -2.69
N ARG A 129 -13.16 7.04 -1.40
CA ARG A 129 -12.45 8.02 -0.57
C ARG A 129 -12.16 7.50 0.84
N LEU A 130 -11.01 7.89 1.39
CA LEU A 130 -10.69 7.74 2.81
C LEU A 130 -10.74 9.09 3.52
N ASN A 131 -11.20 9.10 4.78
CA ASN A 131 -11.07 10.23 5.68
C ASN A 131 -11.01 9.75 7.14
N GLY A 132 -9.79 9.68 7.69
CA GLY A 132 -9.56 9.17 9.04
C GLY A 132 -9.56 7.64 9.15
N ALA A 133 -9.46 6.93 8.01
CA ALA A 133 -9.61 5.48 7.98
C ALA A 133 -8.33 4.74 8.37
N THR A 134 -8.51 3.58 9.01
CA THR A 134 -7.42 2.64 9.31
C THR A 134 -7.68 1.32 8.59
N ILE A 135 -6.72 0.83 7.80
CA ILE A 135 -6.83 -0.43 7.06
C ILE A 135 -5.56 -1.23 7.32
N HIS A 136 -5.68 -2.46 7.80
CA HIS A 136 -4.49 -3.24 8.14
C HIS A 136 -4.63 -4.75 7.96
N ASP A 137 -3.49 -5.45 7.95
CA ASP A 137 -3.38 -6.92 7.96
C ASP A 137 -4.14 -7.60 6.82
N LEU A 138 -3.90 -7.13 5.60
CA LEU A 138 -4.67 -7.52 4.42
C LEU A 138 -3.76 -7.86 3.23
N THR A 139 -4.06 -8.97 2.57
CA THR A 139 -3.45 -9.32 1.28
C THR A 139 -4.42 -8.99 0.14
N LEU A 140 -3.91 -8.30 -0.89
CA LEU A 140 -4.58 -7.97 -2.13
C LEU A 140 -3.95 -8.78 -3.26
N GLU A 141 -4.63 -9.80 -3.74
CA GLU A 141 -4.15 -10.69 -4.80
C GLU A 141 -4.98 -10.53 -6.08
N ASN A 142 -4.33 -10.24 -7.20
CA ASN A 142 -5.00 -10.05 -8.49
C ASN A 142 -6.17 -9.03 -8.42
N ILE A 143 -5.95 -7.91 -7.74
CA ILE A 143 -6.92 -6.82 -7.64
C ILE A 143 -6.66 -5.82 -8.76
N ASN A 144 -7.69 -5.51 -9.53
CA ASN A 144 -7.55 -4.66 -10.71
C ASN A 144 -8.61 -3.55 -10.74
N THR A 145 -8.19 -2.31 -11.00
CA THR A 145 -9.13 -1.22 -11.35
C THR A 145 -9.17 -1.08 -12.87
N ILE A 146 -10.37 -1.04 -13.45
CA ILE A 146 -10.58 -0.78 -14.88
C ILE A 146 -11.36 0.51 -15.04
N THR A 147 -10.92 1.35 -15.97
CA THR A 147 -11.58 2.60 -16.34
C THR A 147 -11.74 2.69 -17.84
N THR A 148 -12.67 3.53 -18.30
CA THR A 148 -12.82 3.86 -19.73
C THR A 148 -11.61 4.56 -20.33
N LEU A 149 -10.67 5.00 -19.50
CA LEU A 149 -9.54 5.83 -19.86
C LEU A 149 -9.95 7.12 -20.58
N THR A 150 -11.22 7.53 -20.58
CA THR A 150 -11.74 8.79 -21.14
C THR A 150 -12.36 9.66 -20.04
N GLY A 151 -12.56 10.95 -20.30
CA GLY A 151 -13.00 11.92 -19.28
C GLY A 151 -11.87 12.75 -18.66
N THR A 152 -12.18 13.53 -17.62
CA THR A 152 -11.32 14.64 -17.18
C THR A 152 -10.72 14.49 -15.77
N SER A 153 -11.18 13.54 -14.94
CA SER A 153 -10.75 13.51 -13.53
C SER A 153 -10.84 12.16 -12.81
N GLN A 154 -10.38 11.08 -13.45
CA GLN A 154 -10.28 9.78 -12.79
C GLN A 154 -9.02 9.70 -11.93
N ARG A 155 -9.19 9.46 -10.63
CA ARG A 155 -8.13 9.11 -9.68
C ARG A 155 -8.23 7.63 -9.38
N SER A 156 -7.11 6.92 -9.29
CA SER A 156 -7.17 5.48 -9.01
C SER A 156 -6.08 5.03 -8.04
N GLY A 157 -6.46 4.11 -7.15
CA GLY A 157 -5.59 3.33 -6.29
C GLY A 157 -6.34 2.09 -5.84
N LEU A 158 -5.66 0.97 -5.60
CA LEU A 158 -6.33 -0.29 -5.25
C LEU A 158 -7.18 -0.13 -3.97
N ILE A 159 -6.65 0.57 -2.97
CA ILE A 159 -7.39 0.89 -1.75
C ILE A 159 -8.31 2.09 -1.99
N ALA A 160 -7.77 3.21 -2.47
CA ALA A 160 -8.59 4.39 -2.72
C ALA A 160 -8.09 5.32 -3.83
N GLY A 161 -9.05 5.96 -4.52
CA GLY A 161 -8.75 7.01 -5.47
C GLY A 161 -8.35 8.31 -4.77
N ASN A 162 -8.82 8.56 -3.55
CA ASN A 162 -8.58 9.82 -2.85
C ASN A 162 -8.52 9.68 -1.32
N ALA A 163 -7.43 10.12 -0.70
CA ALA A 163 -7.36 10.39 0.73
C ALA A 163 -7.67 11.87 0.98
N TRP A 164 -8.69 12.17 1.79
CA TRP A 164 -9.20 13.52 2.00
C TRP A 164 -9.63 13.78 3.44
N GLY A 165 -8.77 14.48 4.17
CA GLY A 165 -8.94 14.79 5.58
C GLY A 165 -8.50 13.65 6.50
N GLY A 166 -8.35 14.00 7.77
CA GLY A 166 -7.98 13.07 8.83
C GLY A 166 -6.60 12.43 8.66
N THR A 167 -6.31 11.52 9.59
CA THR A 167 -5.14 10.64 9.54
C THR A 167 -5.57 9.31 8.96
N ASN A 168 -5.07 8.97 7.78
CA ASN A 168 -5.37 7.71 7.11
C ASN A 168 -4.15 6.81 7.25
N THR A 169 -4.36 5.59 7.73
CA THR A 169 -3.27 4.67 8.03
C THR A 169 -3.52 3.33 7.34
N LEU A 170 -2.60 2.95 6.45
CA LEU A 170 -2.54 1.62 5.86
C LEU A 170 -1.32 0.92 6.46
N THR A 171 -1.51 -0.21 7.10
CA THR A 171 -0.42 -0.95 7.75
C THR A 171 -0.48 -2.41 7.34
N ASN A 172 0.66 -3.10 7.20
CA ASN A 172 0.67 -4.55 7.04
C ASN A 172 -0.11 -5.01 5.79
N ILE A 173 0.13 -4.34 4.65
CA ILE A 173 -0.57 -4.63 3.38
C ILE A 173 0.37 -5.34 2.41
N THR A 174 -0.08 -6.48 1.90
CA THR A 174 0.61 -7.25 0.86
C THR A 174 -0.16 -7.11 -0.46
N ILE A 175 0.54 -6.83 -1.56
CA ILE A 175 -0.06 -6.67 -2.89
C ILE A 175 0.65 -7.64 -3.84
N ILE A 176 -0.13 -8.46 -4.54
CA ILE A 176 0.37 -9.49 -5.46
C ILE A 176 -0.39 -9.38 -6.77
N ASP A 177 0.34 -9.32 -7.89
CA ASP A 177 -0.19 -9.42 -9.25
C ASP A 177 -1.35 -8.46 -9.58
N SER A 178 -1.33 -7.28 -8.96
CA SER A 178 -2.44 -6.31 -9.01
C SER A 178 -2.17 -5.15 -9.94
N GLY A 179 -3.25 -4.45 -10.35
CA GLY A 179 -3.20 -3.40 -11.37
C GLY A 179 -4.07 -2.18 -11.05
N SER A 180 -3.48 -0.98 -11.08
CA SER A 180 -4.26 0.27 -11.00
C SER A 180 -4.14 1.08 -12.27
N GLN A 181 -5.26 1.57 -12.81
CA GLN A 181 -5.28 2.35 -14.04
C GLN A 181 -6.17 3.60 -13.96
N GLY A 182 -5.73 4.68 -14.59
CA GLY A 182 -6.49 5.93 -14.71
C GLY A 182 -6.04 6.78 -15.90
N ASN A 183 -6.56 8.01 -15.98
CA ASN A 183 -6.36 8.86 -17.16
C ASN A 183 -6.24 10.36 -16.89
N SER A 184 -6.07 10.77 -15.63
CA SER A 184 -6.13 12.18 -15.26
C SER A 184 -4.88 12.66 -14.56
N THR A 185 -4.68 13.98 -14.57
CA THR A 185 -3.64 14.68 -13.80
C THR A 185 -3.97 14.76 -12.30
N ASN A 186 -4.99 14.05 -11.82
CA ASN A 186 -5.28 13.98 -10.40
C ASN A 186 -4.57 12.82 -9.69
N GLY A 187 -3.78 12.01 -10.41
CA GLY A 187 -2.92 10.99 -9.81
C GLY A 187 -3.48 9.59 -9.91
N VAL A 188 -2.58 8.64 -10.20
CA VAL A 188 -2.83 7.19 -10.10
C VAL A 188 -1.71 6.58 -9.27
N GLY A 189 -2.07 5.90 -8.19
CA GLY A 189 -1.14 5.16 -7.35
C GLY A 189 -1.49 3.68 -7.32
N GLY A 190 -0.57 2.83 -6.86
CA GLY A 190 -0.92 1.45 -6.57
C GLY A 190 -1.88 1.31 -5.40
N LEU A 191 -1.71 2.09 -4.33
CA LEU A 191 -2.61 2.08 -3.18
C LEU A 191 -3.55 3.28 -3.17
N ILE A 192 -3.00 4.49 -3.33
CA ILE A 192 -3.73 5.76 -3.21
C ILE A 192 -3.51 6.62 -4.45
N GLY A 193 -4.59 7.03 -5.12
CA GLY A 193 -4.49 7.91 -6.29
C GLY A 193 -4.01 9.31 -5.95
N ASN A 194 -4.66 9.95 -4.98
CA ASN A 194 -4.42 11.35 -4.64
C ASN A 194 -4.52 11.60 -3.14
N VAL A 195 -3.56 12.35 -2.58
CA VAL A 195 -3.63 12.88 -1.22
C VAL A 195 -3.99 14.36 -1.31
N GLN A 196 -5.16 14.72 -0.79
CA GLN A 196 -5.74 16.06 -0.91
C GLN A 196 -6.15 16.61 0.44
N ASN A 197 -6.17 17.95 0.58
CA ASN A 197 -6.42 18.71 1.81
C ASN A 197 -5.14 18.88 2.65
N SER A 198 -4.89 20.11 3.11
CA SER A 198 -3.70 20.49 3.85
C SER A 198 -3.58 19.81 5.21
N THR A 199 -4.67 19.26 5.76
CA THR A 199 -4.67 18.54 7.03
C THR A 199 -4.59 17.02 6.85
N THR A 200 -4.50 16.51 5.63
CA THR A 200 -4.48 15.07 5.38
C THR A 200 -3.11 14.51 5.71
N ILE A 201 -3.13 13.48 6.56
CA ILE A 201 -1.97 12.65 6.85
C ILE A 201 -2.25 11.27 6.25
N LEU A 202 -1.28 10.74 5.49
CA LEU A 202 -1.29 9.38 4.99
C LEU A 202 -0.05 8.65 5.51
N ASN A 203 -0.27 7.60 6.30
CA ASN A 203 0.76 6.71 6.78
C ASN A 203 0.65 5.37 6.04
N LEU A 204 1.73 4.95 5.40
CA LEU A 204 1.86 3.63 4.79
C LEU A 204 2.99 2.90 5.52
N ASN A 205 2.64 1.87 6.28
CA ASN A 205 3.61 1.15 7.11
C ASN A 205 3.63 -0.33 6.72
N ASN A 206 4.82 -0.94 6.61
CA ASN A 206 4.97 -2.37 6.37
C ASN A 206 4.20 -2.82 5.09
N ILE A 207 4.57 -2.21 3.96
CA ILE A 207 3.91 -2.42 2.66
C ILE A 207 4.81 -3.27 1.77
N LYS A 208 4.28 -4.40 1.31
CA LYS A 208 4.94 -5.25 0.32
C LYS A 208 4.13 -5.26 -0.97
N ALA A 209 4.79 -5.01 -2.10
CA ALA A 209 4.17 -5.10 -3.42
C ALA A 209 5.04 -5.94 -4.35
N THR A 210 4.44 -6.98 -4.94
CA THR A 210 5.08 -7.86 -5.93
C THR A 210 4.27 -7.81 -7.22
N ASN A 211 4.95 -7.53 -8.34
CA ASN A 211 4.33 -7.42 -9.67
C ASN A 211 3.14 -6.44 -9.74
N LEU A 212 3.23 -5.33 -9.00
CA LEU A 212 2.23 -4.28 -9.03
C LEU A 212 2.40 -3.43 -10.30
N ARG A 213 1.33 -3.25 -11.07
CA ARG A 213 1.36 -2.45 -12.29
C ARG A 213 0.48 -1.21 -12.14
N VAL A 214 1.03 -0.03 -12.40
CA VAL A 214 0.33 1.24 -12.25
C VAL A 214 0.40 2.03 -13.55
N PHE A 215 -0.76 2.36 -14.10
CA PHE A 215 -0.91 3.01 -15.40
C PHE A 215 -1.69 4.31 -15.29
N ASN A 216 -1.17 5.38 -15.89
CA ASN A 216 -1.97 6.56 -16.16
C ASN A 216 -1.81 7.01 -17.60
N ARG A 217 -2.93 7.15 -18.31
CA ARG A 217 -2.96 7.76 -19.64
C ARG A 217 -2.51 9.23 -19.62
N SER A 218 -2.48 9.87 -18.46
CA SER A 218 -2.09 11.26 -18.28
C SER A 218 -0.72 11.40 -17.59
N ALA A 219 -0.70 11.98 -16.39
CA ALA A 219 0.50 12.30 -15.61
C ALA A 219 0.29 11.99 -14.13
N TYR A 220 1.39 12.00 -13.37
CA TYR A 220 1.45 11.79 -11.92
C TYR A 220 1.08 10.36 -11.53
N VAL A 221 2.08 9.50 -11.65
CA VAL A 221 1.96 8.07 -11.39
C VAL A 221 3.01 7.67 -10.38
N GLY A 222 2.57 7.07 -9.29
CA GLY A 222 3.47 6.51 -8.28
C GLY A 222 3.18 5.03 -8.10
N GLY A 223 4.20 4.23 -7.82
CA GLY A 223 3.97 2.81 -7.52
C GLY A 223 3.03 2.62 -6.32
N LEU A 224 3.04 3.50 -5.33
CA LEU A 224 2.09 3.46 -4.20
C LEU A 224 1.14 4.66 -4.17
N VAL A 225 1.65 5.88 -4.38
CA VAL A 225 0.87 7.13 -4.28
C VAL A 225 0.99 7.95 -5.56
N GLY A 226 -0.12 8.25 -6.22
CA GLY A 226 -0.10 8.98 -7.50
C GLY A 226 0.40 10.42 -7.36
N ARG A 227 -0.24 11.21 -6.50
CA ARG A 227 0.28 12.54 -6.13
C ARG A 227 -0.13 12.97 -4.74
N ILE A 228 0.66 13.89 -4.19
CA ILE A 228 0.23 14.82 -3.15
C ILE A 228 -0.27 16.08 -3.86
N SER A 229 -1.42 16.64 -3.46
CA SER A 229 -2.07 17.70 -4.25
C SER A 229 -2.18 19.05 -3.56
N THR A 230 -1.88 19.12 -2.26
CA THR A 230 -2.12 20.31 -1.46
C THR A 230 -0.92 20.56 -0.56
N SER A 231 -0.51 21.82 -0.46
CA SER A 231 0.45 22.26 0.57
C SER A 231 -0.09 21.93 1.96
N GLY A 232 0.79 21.53 2.88
CA GLY A 232 0.44 21.06 4.22
C GLY A 232 0.18 19.56 4.33
N ALA A 233 -0.27 18.89 3.26
CA ALA A 233 -0.51 17.46 3.27
C ALA A 233 0.79 16.67 3.55
N ARG A 234 0.66 15.57 4.31
CA ARG A 234 1.80 14.78 4.80
C ARG A 234 1.66 13.33 4.36
N VAL A 235 2.71 12.78 3.77
CA VAL A 235 2.82 11.36 3.47
C VAL A 235 4.04 10.80 4.18
N THR A 236 3.85 9.73 4.95
CA THR A 236 4.93 8.99 5.59
C THR A 236 4.86 7.54 5.17
N MET A 237 5.97 7.02 4.68
CA MET A 237 6.14 5.63 4.28
C MET A 237 7.24 5.02 5.15
N ASN A 238 6.91 3.96 5.87
CA ASN A 238 7.84 3.20 6.68
C ASN A 238 7.81 1.74 6.20
N ASP A 239 8.98 1.16 5.96
CA ASP A 239 9.12 -0.26 5.67
C ASP A 239 8.37 -0.66 4.39
N VAL A 240 8.95 -0.28 3.25
CA VAL A 240 8.37 -0.50 1.92
C VAL A 240 9.26 -1.42 1.09
N ASP A 241 8.72 -2.57 0.68
CA ASP A 241 9.33 -3.47 -0.29
C ASP A 241 8.48 -3.45 -1.56
N PHE A 242 8.90 -2.68 -2.56
CA PHE A 242 8.15 -2.45 -3.78
C PHE A 242 8.84 -3.09 -4.98
N GLN A 243 8.10 -3.94 -5.69
CA GLN A 243 8.45 -4.43 -7.01
C GLN A 243 7.28 -4.17 -7.98
N GLY A 244 7.53 -3.39 -9.02
CA GLY A 244 6.45 -3.07 -9.95
C GLY A 244 6.81 -2.28 -11.20
N GLN A 245 5.76 -1.98 -11.94
CA GLN A 245 5.79 -1.21 -13.17
C GLN A 245 4.99 0.09 -13.00
N VAL A 246 5.58 1.22 -13.38
CA VAL A 246 4.94 2.54 -13.22
C VAL A 246 4.98 3.29 -14.55
N TYR A 247 3.82 3.61 -15.11
CA TYR A 247 3.74 4.19 -16.45
C TYR A 247 2.84 5.41 -16.56
N ALA A 248 3.38 6.49 -17.16
CA ALA A 248 2.66 7.68 -17.56
C ALA A 248 2.83 7.93 -19.07
N TYR A 249 1.71 8.09 -19.80
CA TYR A 249 1.74 8.23 -21.25
C TYR A 249 2.06 9.65 -21.77
N THR A 250 1.88 10.72 -20.98
CA THR A 250 1.95 12.08 -21.55
C THR A 250 3.33 12.73 -21.50
N SER A 251 3.54 13.76 -22.32
CA SER A 251 4.70 14.66 -22.29
C SER A 251 4.84 15.51 -21.00
N SER A 252 3.84 15.45 -20.12
CA SER A 252 3.90 15.96 -18.74
C SER A 252 3.98 14.82 -17.71
N GLY A 253 4.34 13.62 -18.15
CA GLY A 253 4.40 12.40 -17.35
C GLY A 253 5.47 12.50 -16.28
N TYR A 254 5.02 12.48 -15.01
CA TYR A 254 5.86 12.33 -13.83
C TYR A 254 5.58 10.95 -13.26
N SER A 255 6.57 10.07 -13.33
CA SER A 255 6.48 8.69 -12.86
C SER A 255 7.51 8.48 -11.77
N GLY A 256 7.06 8.11 -10.57
CA GLY A 256 7.95 7.76 -9.47
C GLY A 256 7.75 6.32 -9.03
N GLY A 257 8.82 5.65 -8.62
CA GLY A 257 8.70 4.28 -8.08
C GLY A 257 7.74 4.21 -6.90
N LEU A 258 7.66 5.24 -6.05
CA LEU A 258 6.70 5.31 -4.94
C LEU A 258 5.69 6.47 -5.10
N ILE A 259 6.15 7.69 -5.42
CA ILE A 259 5.32 8.90 -5.52
C ILE A 259 5.44 9.55 -6.91
N GLY A 260 4.33 9.85 -7.58
CA GLY A 260 4.39 10.55 -8.87
C GLY A 260 4.72 12.03 -8.79
N TYR A 261 4.06 12.78 -7.90
CA TYR A 261 4.24 14.23 -7.77
C TYR A 261 4.06 14.74 -6.32
N THR A 262 4.96 15.65 -5.93
CA THR A 262 4.95 16.33 -4.63
C THR A 262 5.02 17.85 -4.82
N PRO A 263 3.99 18.63 -4.45
CA PRO A 263 3.92 20.08 -4.65
C PRO A 263 4.69 20.84 -3.57
N SER A 264 4.93 22.12 -3.81
CA SER A 264 5.48 23.03 -2.82
C SER A 264 4.66 23.06 -1.52
N GLY A 265 5.37 23.01 -0.39
CA GLY A 265 4.79 23.05 0.96
C GLY A 265 4.14 21.74 1.44
N SER A 266 4.19 20.66 0.67
CA SER A 266 3.85 19.32 1.16
C SER A 266 5.04 18.65 1.84
N TYR A 267 4.77 17.58 2.60
CA TYR A 267 5.77 16.83 3.36
C TYR A 267 5.79 15.37 2.93
N PHE A 268 6.98 14.84 2.69
CA PHE A 268 7.19 13.43 2.42
C PHE A 268 8.32 12.87 3.27
N THR A 269 8.11 11.72 3.88
CA THR A 269 9.14 10.99 4.61
C THR A 269 9.11 9.53 4.19
N LEU A 270 10.26 9.01 3.78
CA LEU A 270 10.48 7.61 3.48
C LEU A 270 11.55 7.07 4.42
N ASN A 271 11.22 6.04 5.18
CA ASN A 271 12.16 5.33 6.03
C ASN A 271 12.16 3.85 5.67
N ARG A 272 13.33 3.28 5.40
CA ARG A 272 13.53 1.84 5.17
C ARG A 272 12.74 1.35 3.96
N ALA A 273 13.38 1.35 2.79
CA ALA A 273 12.72 0.93 1.56
C ALA A 273 13.64 0.21 0.58
N ILE A 274 13.12 -0.83 -0.05
CA ILE A 274 13.70 -1.47 -1.24
C ILE A 274 12.71 -1.21 -2.38
N VAL A 275 13.17 -0.53 -3.43
CA VAL A 275 12.32 -0.15 -4.57
C VAL A 275 12.92 -0.70 -5.86
N GLU A 276 12.22 -1.65 -6.46
CA GLU A 276 12.48 -2.23 -7.76
C GLU A 276 11.39 -1.78 -8.73
N ALA A 277 11.68 -0.73 -9.51
CA ALA A 277 10.69 -0.15 -10.43
C ALA A 277 11.17 -0.17 -11.87
N THR A 278 10.26 -0.52 -12.78
CA THR A 278 10.42 -0.32 -14.21
C THR A 278 9.37 0.65 -14.72
N PHE A 279 9.70 1.43 -15.74
CA PHE A 279 8.82 2.50 -16.23
C PHE A 279 8.13 2.15 -17.55
N GLN A 280 7.76 0.89 -17.71
CA GLN A 280 7.08 0.33 -18.89
C GLN A 280 5.63 -0.07 -18.57
N ASN A 281 4.73 0.02 -19.53
CA ASN A 281 3.36 -0.47 -19.37
C ASN A 281 3.18 -1.91 -19.89
N THR A 282 2.74 -2.81 -19.02
CA THR A 282 2.16 -4.12 -19.39
C THR A 282 0.75 -4.34 -18.84
N LEU A 283 0.15 -3.34 -18.17
CA LEU A 283 -1.20 -3.44 -17.64
C LEU A 283 -2.25 -3.26 -18.73
N VAL A 284 -2.15 -2.16 -19.47
CA VAL A 284 -3.10 -1.83 -20.53
C VAL A 284 -2.59 -2.36 -21.86
N THR A 285 -3.32 -3.31 -22.46
CA THR A 285 -2.95 -4.03 -23.69
C THR A 285 -3.31 -3.31 -24.99
N ASN A 286 -3.88 -2.10 -24.90
CA ASN A 286 -4.11 -1.25 -26.06
C ASN A 286 -2.77 -0.93 -26.76
N ALA A 287 -2.70 -1.14 -28.08
CA ALA A 287 -1.48 -0.98 -28.88
C ALA A 287 -0.82 0.41 -28.79
N THR A 288 -1.58 1.47 -28.44
CA THR A 288 -1.03 2.81 -28.21
C THR A 288 -0.10 2.83 -27.00
N TYR A 289 -0.36 2.04 -25.97
CA TYR A 289 0.34 2.08 -24.69
C TYR A 289 1.11 0.82 -24.34
N TYR A 290 0.76 -0.32 -24.95
CA TYR A 290 1.33 -1.61 -24.60
C TYR A 290 2.82 -1.69 -24.92
N LEU A 291 3.61 -2.17 -23.95
CA LEU A 291 5.08 -2.27 -24.02
C LEU A 291 5.79 -0.94 -24.30
N ARG A 292 5.13 0.20 -24.04
CA ARG A 292 5.73 1.53 -24.12
C ARG A 292 6.34 1.94 -22.79
N TYR A 293 7.28 2.88 -22.86
CA TYR A 293 7.93 3.47 -21.70
C TYR A 293 7.34 4.84 -21.36
N SER A 294 7.50 5.27 -20.12
CA SER A 294 7.06 6.61 -19.69
C SER A 294 7.80 7.71 -20.47
N ASP A 295 7.10 8.79 -20.78
CA ASP A 295 7.61 9.78 -21.73
C ASP A 295 8.72 10.70 -21.18
N ARG A 296 8.65 11.09 -19.90
CA ARG A 296 9.45 12.23 -19.40
C ARG A 296 10.15 12.07 -18.05
N TYR A 297 9.57 12.52 -16.93
CA TYR A 297 10.33 12.58 -15.68
C TYR A 297 10.19 11.26 -14.93
N LEU A 298 11.30 10.55 -14.75
CA LEU A 298 11.34 9.26 -14.05
C LEU A 298 12.18 9.37 -12.79
N GLY A 299 11.57 9.14 -11.64
CA GLY A 299 12.27 9.07 -10.36
C GLY A 299 12.22 7.66 -9.80
N GLY A 300 13.34 7.13 -9.35
CA GLY A 300 13.34 5.85 -8.65
C GLY A 300 12.43 5.85 -7.43
N ILE A 301 12.29 6.98 -6.74
CA ILE A 301 11.33 7.18 -5.64
C ILE A 301 10.22 8.17 -6.03
N ILE A 302 10.58 9.37 -6.52
CA ILE A 302 9.66 10.50 -6.76
C ILE A 302 9.71 10.98 -8.21
N GLY A 303 8.59 10.99 -8.95
CA GLY A 303 8.58 11.48 -10.33
C GLY A 303 9.00 12.94 -10.45
N TYR A 304 8.26 13.84 -9.79
CA TYR A 304 8.62 15.25 -9.66
C TYR A 304 8.40 15.77 -8.24
N ASN A 305 9.49 16.27 -7.65
CA ASN A 305 9.48 17.00 -6.40
C ASN A 305 9.52 18.51 -6.67
N ALA A 306 8.39 19.17 -6.50
CA ALA A 306 8.24 20.62 -6.58
C ALA A 306 8.30 21.30 -5.20
N ALA A 307 8.74 20.59 -4.15
CA ALA A 307 8.96 21.19 -2.85
C ALA A 307 10.07 22.24 -2.95
N VAL A 308 9.79 23.46 -2.50
CA VAL A 308 10.78 24.57 -2.45
C VAL A 308 11.48 24.69 -1.10
N ALA A 309 11.09 23.84 -0.14
CA ALA A 309 11.70 23.70 1.17
C ALA A 309 12.15 22.24 1.33
N ALA A 310 13.15 22.01 2.20
CA ALA A 310 13.69 20.68 2.51
C ALA A 310 12.71 19.85 3.38
N ASN A 311 11.49 19.66 2.89
CA ASN A 311 10.39 18.95 3.55
C ASN A 311 10.30 17.49 3.11
N ILE A 312 11.23 17.04 2.27
CA ILE A 312 11.34 15.67 1.79
C ILE A 312 12.57 15.03 2.38
N ASN A 313 12.36 13.97 3.16
CA ASN A 313 13.43 13.21 3.81
C ASN A 313 13.34 11.74 3.38
N ILE A 314 14.45 11.21 2.88
CA ILE A 314 14.56 9.80 2.47
C ILE A 314 15.73 9.19 3.23
N THR A 315 15.43 8.16 4.01
CA THR A 315 16.39 7.51 4.90
C THR A 315 16.34 6.00 4.71
N ASP A 316 17.51 5.36 4.64
CA ASP A 316 17.62 3.90 4.54
C ASP A 316 16.87 3.31 3.34
N ALA A 317 17.09 3.89 2.15
CA ALA A 317 16.40 3.47 0.93
C ALA A 317 17.36 2.95 -0.12
N PHE A 318 16.94 1.92 -0.85
CA PHE A 318 17.68 1.35 -1.97
C PHE A 318 16.80 1.30 -3.21
N PHE A 319 17.33 1.78 -4.34
CA PHE A 319 16.66 1.72 -5.63
C PHE A 319 17.41 0.84 -6.64
N THR A 320 16.66 0.05 -7.40
CA THR A 320 17.12 -0.68 -8.58
C THR A 320 16.01 -0.72 -9.64
N GLY A 321 16.37 -1.01 -10.88
CA GLY A 321 15.41 -1.15 -11.97
C GLY A 321 15.80 -0.34 -13.19
N SER A 322 14.81 0.18 -13.91
CA SER A 322 15.03 0.67 -15.27
C SER A 322 14.41 2.04 -15.53
N LEU A 323 15.24 3.08 -15.55
CA LEU A 323 14.85 4.46 -15.83
C LEU A 323 14.89 4.75 -17.33
N PHE A 324 14.06 4.03 -18.09
CA PHE A 324 13.93 4.21 -19.54
C PHE A 324 12.80 5.16 -19.91
N ASN A 325 13.16 6.22 -20.62
CA ASN A 325 12.18 7.06 -21.29
C ASN A 325 11.81 6.52 -22.67
N GLN A 326 10.60 6.88 -23.12
CA GLN A 326 10.13 6.58 -24.47
C GLN A 326 11.00 7.23 -25.55
N THR A 327 11.46 8.46 -25.35
CA THR A 327 12.18 9.26 -26.34
C THR A 327 13.56 9.71 -25.85
N ASN A 328 14.49 9.91 -26.79
CA ASN A 328 15.85 10.36 -26.46
C ASN A 328 15.89 11.81 -25.95
N THR A 329 14.87 12.63 -26.27
CA THR A 329 14.79 14.04 -25.88
C THR A 329 14.77 14.21 -24.35
N TYR A 330 14.10 13.30 -23.65
CA TYR A 330 13.94 13.37 -22.19
C TYR A 330 14.82 12.39 -21.42
N ARG A 331 15.78 11.72 -22.08
CA ARG A 331 16.65 10.69 -21.46
C ARG A 331 17.43 11.18 -20.22
N ALA A 332 17.70 12.47 -20.14
CA ALA A 332 18.40 13.10 -19.03
C ALA A 332 17.47 13.45 -17.85
N ALA A 333 16.15 13.44 -18.08
CA ALA A 333 15.12 13.82 -17.12
C ALA A 333 14.78 12.69 -16.14
N VAL A 334 15.81 11.99 -15.65
CA VAL A 334 15.65 10.85 -14.75
C VAL A 334 16.60 10.97 -13.56
N GLY A 335 16.22 10.36 -12.44
CA GLY A 335 17.08 10.23 -11.27
C GLY A 335 16.68 9.05 -10.39
N THR A 336 17.63 8.47 -9.65
CA THR A 336 17.35 7.32 -8.78
C THR A 336 16.60 7.69 -7.51
N VAL A 337 16.62 8.96 -7.12
CA VAL A 337 15.70 9.50 -6.13
C VAL A 337 14.53 10.17 -6.84
N SER A 338 14.81 11.19 -7.64
CA SER A 338 13.78 12.02 -8.26
C SER A 338 14.09 12.37 -9.71
N GLY A 339 13.07 12.33 -10.57
CA GLY A 339 13.23 12.66 -11.99
C GLY A 339 13.41 14.15 -12.24
N ARG A 340 12.82 14.98 -11.37
CA ARG A 340 12.98 16.43 -11.33
C ARG A 340 12.83 16.92 -9.90
N ASP A 341 13.60 17.95 -9.55
CA ASP A 341 13.54 18.62 -8.26
C ASP A 341 13.50 20.14 -8.41
N ALA A 342 12.71 20.80 -7.56
CA ALA A 342 12.87 22.22 -7.27
C ALA A 342 13.89 22.43 -6.13
N THR A 343 13.78 21.65 -5.06
CA THR A 343 14.77 21.52 -3.99
C THR A 343 15.01 20.04 -3.76
N GLN A 344 16.26 19.60 -3.84
CA GLN A 344 16.63 18.20 -3.64
C GLN A 344 16.15 17.69 -2.29
N ALA A 345 15.75 16.41 -2.24
CA ALA A 345 15.39 15.73 -1.00
C ALA A 345 16.62 15.58 -0.10
N THR A 346 16.42 15.62 1.21
CA THR A 346 17.46 15.26 2.18
C THR A 346 17.62 13.74 2.16
N LEU A 347 18.83 13.27 1.88
CA LEU A 347 19.14 11.84 1.78
C LEU A 347 20.04 11.41 2.93
N LEU A 348 19.71 10.29 3.55
CA LEU A 348 20.55 9.61 4.52
C LEU A 348 20.60 8.12 4.19
N ARG A 349 21.80 7.56 3.99
CA ARG A 349 21.99 6.13 3.66
C ARG A 349 21.04 5.67 2.54
N THR A 350 21.02 6.45 1.46
CA THR A 350 20.18 6.20 0.30
C THR A 350 21.05 5.78 -0.87
N TYR A 351 20.76 4.61 -1.44
CA TYR A 351 21.64 3.91 -2.36
C TYR A 351 20.94 3.48 -3.64
N HIS A 352 21.71 3.23 -4.69
CA HIS A 352 21.22 2.52 -5.87
C HIS A 352 22.29 1.61 -6.46
N SER A 353 21.86 0.58 -7.18
CA SER A 353 22.74 -0.32 -7.91
C SER A 353 22.03 -0.86 -9.14
N TYR A 354 22.80 -1.22 -10.18
CA TYR A 354 22.29 -1.91 -11.36
C TYR A 354 21.06 -1.24 -12.01
N VAL A 355 21.11 0.09 -12.13
CA VAL A 355 20.04 0.89 -12.72
C VAL A 355 20.31 1.08 -14.20
N ALA A 356 19.34 0.71 -15.03
CA ALA A 356 19.44 0.88 -16.47
C ALA A 356 18.94 2.27 -16.90
N TYR A 357 19.72 2.94 -17.75
CA TYR A 357 19.46 4.25 -18.34
C TYR A 357 19.44 4.16 -19.86
N ARG A 358 18.75 5.12 -20.49
CA ARG A 358 18.73 5.30 -21.94
C ARG A 358 19.85 6.23 -22.41
N THR A 359 20.67 5.80 -23.35
CA THR A 359 21.72 6.63 -23.96
C THR A 359 21.17 7.52 -25.09
N ALA A 360 22.01 8.41 -25.63
CA ALA A 360 21.65 9.26 -26.77
C ALA A 360 21.38 8.46 -28.06
N THR A 361 21.97 7.27 -28.21
CA THR A 361 21.75 6.35 -29.35
C THR A 361 20.56 5.42 -29.12
N GLY A 362 19.89 5.51 -27.97
CA GLY A 362 18.76 4.65 -27.60
C GLY A 362 19.16 3.29 -27.02
N THR A 363 20.45 3.06 -26.78
CA THR A 363 20.94 1.84 -26.13
C THR A 363 20.78 1.90 -24.61
N VAL A 364 20.92 0.74 -23.97
CA VAL A 364 20.97 0.60 -22.51
C VAL A 364 22.37 0.91 -21.99
N SER A 365 22.47 1.73 -20.95
CA SER A 365 23.69 1.93 -20.16
C SER A 365 23.35 1.75 -18.69
N TYR A 366 24.25 1.14 -17.93
CA TYR A 366 24.11 1.07 -16.47
C TYR A 366 24.96 2.12 -15.73
N THR A 367 25.76 2.87 -16.50
CA THR A 367 26.50 4.03 -16.02
C THR A 367 25.71 5.29 -16.36
N GLN A 368 25.78 6.29 -15.47
CA GLN A 368 25.19 7.60 -15.69
C GLN A 368 25.81 8.27 -16.93
N THR A 369 24.99 8.93 -17.73
CA THR A 369 25.32 9.52 -19.05
C THR A 369 24.77 10.95 -19.18
N GLY A 370 24.68 11.67 -18.06
CA GLY A 370 24.19 13.06 -18.02
C GLY A 370 22.76 13.21 -17.49
N GLN A 371 22.34 12.33 -16.58
CA GLN A 371 21.09 12.46 -15.84
C GLN A 371 21.07 13.76 -15.00
N THR A 372 19.90 14.40 -14.92
CA THR A 372 19.69 15.71 -14.27
C THR A 372 18.81 15.62 -13.03
N GLY A 373 18.13 14.50 -12.80
CA GLY A 373 17.42 14.23 -11.57
C GLY A 373 18.37 13.95 -10.40
N GLN A 374 17.87 14.02 -9.17
CA GLN A 374 18.67 13.69 -8.00
C GLN A 374 19.02 12.20 -7.97
N MET A 375 20.29 11.91 -7.72
CA MET A 375 20.82 10.56 -7.62
C MET A 375 21.09 10.19 -6.17
N ALA A 376 20.77 8.95 -5.81
CA ALA A 376 21.25 8.29 -4.61
C ALA A 376 22.75 7.94 -4.75
N THR A 377 23.41 7.54 -3.66
CA THR A 377 24.79 7.05 -3.72
C THR A 377 24.86 5.74 -4.51
N VAL A 378 25.72 5.68 -5.53
CA VAL A 378 25.91 4.45 -6.32
C VAL A 378 26.71 3.43 -5.51
N VAL A 379 26.23 2.17 -5.50
CA VAL A 379 26.94 1.03 -4.92
C VAL A 379 27.71 0.30 -6.00
N SER A 380 27.03 -0.09 -7.08
CA SER A 380 27.63 -0.66 -8.27
C SER A 380 26.80 -0.32 -9.51
N ALA A 381 27.47 0.14 -10.57
CA ALA A 381 26.82 0.36 -11.85
C ALA A 381 26.52 -0.97 -12.57
N THR A 382 27.43 -1.95 -12.49
CA THR A 382 27.41 -3.11 -13.39
C THR A 382 26.78 -4.37 -12.79
N ALA A 383 26.47 -4.37 -11.48
CA ALA A 383 25.88 -5.51 -10.81
C ALA A 383 25.04 -5.08 -9.59
N MET A 384 24.23 -6.02 -9.08
CA MET A 384 23.64 -5.90 -7.75
C MET A 384 24.73 -5.93 -6.66
N PRO A 385 24.48 -5.35 -5.48
CA PRO A 385 25.43 -5.40 -4.37
C PRO A 385 25.72 -6.84 -3.93
N THR A 386 26.91 -7.05 -3.38
CA THR A 386 27.31 -8.32 -2.79
C THR A 386 26.55 -8.57 -1.48
N SER A 387 26.51 -9.83 -1.03
CA SER A 387 25.93 -10.19 0.27
C SER A 387 26.52 -9.36 1.41
N VAL A 388 27.84 -9.20 1.45
CA VAL A 388 28.54 -8.39 2.47
C VAL A 388 28.04 -6.93 2.51
N TRP A 389 27.81 -6.33 1.34
CA TRP A 389 27.26 -4.97 1.31
C TRP A 389 25.83 -4.94 1.84
N TRP A 390 25.01 -5.91 1.43
CA TRP A 390 23.65 -6.03 1.92
C TRP A 390 23.57 -6.25 3.42
N ASP A 391 24.45 -7.07 4.00
CA ASP A 391 24.51 -7.32 5.43
C ASP A 391 24.75 -6.02 6.20
N GLY A 392 25.65 -5.16 5.70
CA GLY A 392 25.90 -3.85 6.29
C GLY A 392 24.69 -2.90 6.18
N PHE A 393 23.99 -2.90 5.05
CA PHE A 393 22.80 -2.07 4.86
C PHE A 393 21.61 -2.58 5.71
N TYR A 394 21.42 -3.89 5.76
CA TYR A 394 20.34 -4.58 6.46
C TYR A 394 20.27 -4.26 7.94
N VAL A 395 21.40 -4.03 8.61
CA VAL A 395 21.44 -3.59 10.02
C VAL A 395 20.56 -2.36 10.26
N ASN A 396 20.52 -1.41 9.32
CA ASN A 396 19.68 -0.21 9.45
C ASN A 396 18.18 -0.51 9.27
N LEU A 397 17.84 -1.50 8.43
CA LEU A 397 16.47 -1.91 8.18
C LEU A 397 15.92 -2.66 9.41
N VAL A 398 16.62 -3.70 9.86
CA VAL A 398 16.18 -4.56 10.96
C VAL A 398 16.17 -3.86 12.31
N ALA A 399 17.05 -2.87 12.52
CA ALA A 399 17.03 -2.04 13.72
C ALA A 399 15.74 -1.19 13.83
N GLY A 400 15.12 -0.85 12.70
CA GLY A 400 13.85 -0.13 12.67
C GLY A 400 12.62 -1.03 12.66
N ASN A 401 12.71 -2.22 12.05
CA ASN A 401 11.62 -3.20 12.00
C ASN A 401 12.16 -4.63 11.80
N THR A 402 11.82 -5.55 12.70
CA THR A 402 12.23 -6.96 12.66
C THR A 402 11.57 -7.77 11.54
N ASP A 403 10.57 -7.23 10.85
CA ASP A 403 9.92 -7.89 9.71
C ASP A 403 10.82 -7.92 8.45
N TRP A 404 11.89 -7.12 8.41
CA TRP A 404 12.89 -7.25 7.35
C TRP A 404 13.67 -8.54 7.53
N MET A 405 13.76 -9.33 6.46
CA MET A 405 14.58 -10.53 6.36
C MET A 405 15.56 -10.40 5.19
N GLN A 406 16.55 -11.28 5.10
CA GLN A 406 17.47 -11.35 3.95
C GLN A 406 17.31 -12.68 3.20
N THR A 407 17.46 -12.64 1.88
CA THR A 407 17.54 -13.86 1.09
C THR A 407 18.82 -14.64 1.44
N PRO A 408 18.76 -15.97 1.64
CA PRO A 408 19.94 -16.74 2.03
C PRO A 408 21.09 -16.72 1.02
N VAL A 409 20.79 -16.53 -0.27
CA VAL A 409 21.78 -16.61 -1.36
C VAL A 409 22.37 -15.25 -1.71
N THR A 410 21.54 -14.22 -1.85
CA THR A 410 22.02 -12.90 -2.30
C THR A 410 22.24 -11.92 -1.16
N GLY A 411 21.73 -12.21 0.05
CA GLY A 411 21.69 -11.29 1.18
C GLY A 411 20.72 -10.12 0.98
N ARG A 412 20.00 -10.04 -0.15
CA ARG A 412 19.11 -8.93 -0.46
C ARG A 412 17.98 -8.87 0.59
N PRO A 413 17.76 -7.71 1.23
CA PRO A 413 16.65 -7.54 2.14
C PRO A 413 15.30 -7.65 1.41
N TYR A 414 14.33 -8.24 2.08
CA TYR A 414 12.93 -8.27 1.67
C TYR A 414 12.05 -8.16 2.91
N LEU A 415 10.83 -7.66 2.72
CA LEU A 415 9.88 -7.54 3.82
C LEU A 415 9.13 -8.87 3.98
N ASN A 416 9.18 -9.47 5.16
CA ASN A 416 8.46 -10.70 5.44
C ASN A 416 7.01 -10.38 5.79
N ARG A 417 6.11 -10.72 4.87
CA ARG A 417 4.67 -10.59 5.02
C ARG A 417 4.08 -11.93 4.60
N ALA A 418 3.59 -12.68 5.58
CA ALA A 418 2.86 -13.94 5.38
C ALA A 418 1.37 -13.64 5.19
#